data_AF-A0AAV0DV65-F1
#
_entry.id   AF-A0AAV0DV65-F1
#
_cell.length_a   1.000
_cell.length_b   1.000
_cell.length_c   1.000
_cell.angle_alpha   90.00
_cell.angle_beta   90.00
_cell.angle_gamma   90.00
#
_symmetry.space_group_name_H-M   'P 1'
#
loop_
_entity.id
_entity.type
_entity.pdbx_description
1 polymer ?
#
loop_
_entity_poly.entity_id
_entity_poly.type
_entity_poly.pdbx_seq_one_letter_code
_entity_poly.pdbx_strand_id
1 'polypeptide(L)'
;MAIKSPRKNSEQLPLREIPGGYTYAGSSFFGAIKDRYDYFYNQGGQDNFFLAKLRKYNSTVFRSNMPPGPFISRDPRAVLLLDAAAFPILFDNSKVEKKNILDGTFMPSTAFFGGHRPCAFLDTTEASHAALKSFFLSTLAGLHKSFLPLFTASLGALFVNLETELSRKGKVGFNNASDR
;
A
#
# COMPACT_ATOMS: atom_id res chain seq x y z
N MET A 1 28.52 31.26 16.91
CA MET A 1 28.53 30.37 18.10
C MET A 1 27.58 29.23 17.81
N ALA A 2 28.08 28.08 17.34
CA ALA A 2 27.25 26.97 16.90
C ALA A 2 26.90 26.07 18.09
N ILE A 3 25.62 25.97 18.41
CA ILE A 3 25.10 25.05 19.43
C ILE A 3 25.21 23.63 18.84
N LYS A 4 26.21 22.86 19.30
CA LYS A 4 26.30 21.43 19.04
C LYS A 4 25.13 20.75 19.74
N SER A 5 24.17 20.26 18.97
CA SER A 5 23.16 19.31 19.45
C SER A 5 23.85 18.05 20.00
N PRO A 6 23.47 17.53 21.18
CA PRO A 6 24.06 16.32 21.70
C PRO A 6 23.63 15.14 20.83
N ARG A 7 24.60 14.45 20.21
CA ARG A 7 24.38 13.16 19.56
C ARG A 7 23.84 12.22 20.64
N LYS A 8 22.56 11.81 20.54
CA LYS A 8 22.05 10.69 21.32
C LYS A 8 22.92 9.48 20.99
N ASN A 9 23.56 8.90 22.00
CA ASN A 9 24.15 7.58 21.89
C ASN A 9 23.06 6.62 21.39
N SER A 10 23.28 5.97 20.25
CA SER A 10 22.42 4.90 19.79
C SER A 10 22.62 3.71 20.74
N GLU A 11 21.74 3.54 21.72
CA GLU A 11 21.65 2.28 22.44
C GLU A 11 21.44 1.17 21.41
N GLN A 12 22.38 0.23 21.34
CA GLN A 12 22.28 -0.91 20.43
C GLN A 12 21.14 -1.79 20.92
N LEU A 13 20.07 -1.89 20.14
CA LEU A 13 18.97 -2.81 20.41
C LEU A 13 19.47 -4.26 20.30
N PRO A 14 18.99 -5.18 21.16
CA PRO A 14 19.40 -6.57 21.08
C PRO A 14 18.94 -7.19 19.74
N LEU A 15 19.86 -7.86 19.05
CA LEU A 15 19.53 -8.61 17.85
C LEU A 15 18.62 -9.80 18.23
N ARG A 16 17.50 -9.93 17.52
CA ARG A 16 16.54 -11.03 17.70
C ARG A 16 16.22 -11.65 16.35
N GLU A 17 15.93 -12.95 16.36
CA GLU A 17 15.37 -13.62 15.19
C GLU A 17 13.99 -13.05 14.89
N ILE A 18 13.67 -12.86 13.60
CA ILE A 18 12.35 -12.41 13.17
C ILE A 18 11.36 -13.57 13.37
N PRO A 19 10.39 -13.46 14.30
CA PRO A 19 9.47 -14.55 14.62
C PRO A 19 8.47 -14.80 13.48
N GLY A 20 7.77 -15.94 13.58
CA GLY A 20 6.77 -16.37 12.60
C GLY A 20 7.32 -17.29 11.53
N GLY A 21 6.51 -17.58 10.51
CA GLY A 21 6.84 -18.56 9.49
C GLY A 21 5.85 -18.55 8.34
N TYR A 22 6.12 -19.42 7.35
CA TYR A 22 5.40 -19.44 6.08
C TYR A 22 4.65 -20.74 5.82
N THR A 23 4.78 -21.74 6.70
CA THR A 23 4.23 -23.08 6.51
C THR A 23 3.03 -23.33 7.40
N TYR A 24 2.11 -24.17 6.93
CA TYR A 24 1.04 -24.76 7.74
C TYR A 24 1.09 -26.27 7.57
N ALA A 25 1.10 -27.00 8.69
CA ALA A 25 1.29 -28.45 8.72
C ALA A 25 2.50 -28.92 7.87
N GLY A 26 3.62 -28.18 7.93
CA GLY A 26 4.84 -28.49 7.19
C GLY A 26 4.86 -28.07 5.71
N SER A 27 3.76 -27.52 5.18
CA SER A 27 3.66 -27.14 3.76
C SER A 27 3.59 -25.62 3.56
N SER A 28 4.46 -25.08 2.71
CA SER A 28 4.42 -23.67 2.29
C SER A 28 3.17 -23.35 1.45
N PHE A 29 2.75 -24.30 0.61
CA PHE A 29 1.56 -24.15 -0.23
C PHE A 29 0.30 -23.98 0.63
N PHE A 30 0.11 -24.86 1.62
CA PHE A 30 -1.02 -24.75 2.54
C PHE A 30 -0.87 -23.57 3.52
N GLY A 31 0.36 -23.18 3.85
CA GLY A 31 0.62 -21.96 4.63
C GLY A 31 0.07 -20.70 3.96
N ALA A 32 0.37 -20.52 2.67
CA ALA A 32 -0.14 -19.39 1.90
C ALA A 32 -1.68 -19.39 1.80
N ILE A 33 -2.29 -20.55 1.56
CA ILE A 33 -3.75 -20.67 1.50
C ILE A 33 -4.37 -20.34 2.85
N LYS A 34 -3.88 -20.93 3.95
CA LYS A 34 -4.40 -20.67 5.28
C LYS A 34 -4.31 -19.19 5.64
N ASP A 35 -3.14 -18.57 5.47
CA ASP A 35 -2.94 -17.16 5.78
C ASP A 35 -3.87 -16.27 4.95
N ARG A 36 -4.11 -16.62 3.66
CA ARG A 36 -5.07 -15.91 2.81
C ARG A 36 -6.51 -16.03 3.33
N TYR A 37 -6.91 -17.21 3.80
CA TYR A 37 -8.23 -17.40 4.40
C TYR A 37 -8.39 -16.65 5.73
N ASP A 38 -7.34 -16.63 6.55
CA ASP A 38 -7.33 -15.89 7.80
C ASP A 38 -7.41 -14.38 7.55
N TYR A 39 -6.69 -13.88 6.53
CA TYR A 39 -6.69 -12.47 6.11
C TYR A 39 -8.07 -11.98 5.65
N PHE A 40 -8.79 -12.78 4.86
CA PHE A 40 -10.06 -12.35 4.27
C PHE A 40 -11.32 -12.77 5.04
N TYR A 41 -11.28 -13.89 5.77
CA TYR A 41 -12.52 -14.52 6.26
C TYR A 41 -12.49 -14.89 7.73
N ASN A 42 -11.48 -15.62 8.20
CA ASN A 42 -11.58 -16.28 9.52
C ASN A 42 -11.38 -15.34 10.71
N GLN A 43 -10.68 -14.21 10.53
CA GLN A 43 -10.28 -13.34 11.63
C GLN A 43 -11.11 -12.05 11.73
N GLY A 44 -12.23 -11.96 10.98
CA GLY A 44 -13.12 -10.79 11.04
C GLY A 44 -12.51 -9.52 10.45
N GLY A 45 -11.56 -9.67 9.51
CA GLY A 45 -10.95 -8.57 8.77
C GLY A 45 -9.42 -8.57 8.80
N GLN A 46 -8.84 -7.72 7.96
CA GLN A 46 -7.39 -7.63 7.72
C GLN A 46 -6.64 -7.14 8.97
N ASP A 47 -7.20 -6.17 9.70
CA ASP A 47 -6.59 -5.61 10.92
C ASP A 47 -6.42 -6.69 11.99
N ASN A 48 -7.44 -7.52 12.20
CA ASN A 48 -7.39 -8.60 13.17
C ASN A 48 -6.36 -9.67 12.79
N PHE A 49 -6.10 -9.87 11.49
CA PHE A 49 -5.04 -10.76 11.05
C PHE A 49 -3.65 -10.30 11.50
N PHE A 50 -3.36 -9.01 11.31
CA PHE A 50 -2.10 -8.44 11.77
C PHE A 50 -2.02 -8.40 13.31
N LEU A 51 -3.09 -7.97 13.98
CA LEU A 51 -3.14 -7.89 15.45
C LEU A 51 -3.00 -9.26 16.11
N ALA A 52 -3.61 -10.31 15.55
CA ALA A 52 -3.49 -11.67 16.07
C ALA A 52 -2.05 -12.18 15.99
N LYS A 53 -1.35 -11.93 14.88
CA LYS A 53 0.06 -12.34 14.70
C LYS A 53 1.01 -11.50 15.56
N LEU A 54 0.77 -10.20 15.66
CA LEU A 54 1.51 -9.29 16.54
C LEU A 54 1.44 -9.79 17.99
N ARG A 55 0.24 -10.10 18.49
CA ARG A 55 0.04 -10.64 19.86
C ARG A 55 0.68 -12.01 20.02
N LYS A 56 0.51 -12.92 19.05
CA LYS A 56 1.09 -14.27 19.08
C LYS A 56 2.62 -14.25 19.19
N TYR A 57 3.27 -13.36 18.44
CA TYR A 57 4.74 -13.28 18.40
C TYR A 57 5.32 -12.25 19.36
N ASN A 58 4.47 -11.48 20.05
CA ASN A 58 4.86 -10.34 20.87
C ASN A 58 5.87 -9.43 20.15
N SER A 59 5.62 -9.16 18.86
CA SER A 59 6.51 -8.43 17.97
C SER A 59 5.72 -7.69 16.91
N THR A 60 6.13 -6.46 16.60
CA THR A 60 5.64 -5.65 15.48
C THR A 60 6.34 -5.96 14.16
N VAL A 61 7.40 -6.79 14.22
CA VAL A 61 8.14 -7.30 13.05
C VAL A 61 8.08 -8.82 13.04
N PHE A 62 7.47 -9.42 12.01
CA PHE A 62 7.32 -10.88 11.92
C PHE A 62 7.16 -11.38 10.49
N ARG A 63 7.40 -12.68 10.29
CA ARG A 63 7.20 -13.41 9.02
C ARG A 63 5.76 -13.87 8.87
N SER A 64 5.18 -13.64 7.70
CA SER A 64 3.86 -14.16 7.31
C SER A 64 3.73 -14.25 5.80
N ASN A 65 2.83 -15.10 5.30
CA ASN A 65 2.38 -14.99 3.92
C ASN A 65 1.38 -13.83 3.78
N MET A 66 1.34 -13.24 2.59
CA MET A 66 0.36 -12.24 2.15
C MET A 66 -0.38 -12.74 0.90
N PRO A 67 -1.68 -12.40 0.73
CA PRO A 67 -2.38 -12.61 -0.53
C PRO A 67 -1.63 -11.97 -1.72
N PRO A 68 -1.84 -12.43 -2.98
CA PRO A 68 -2.88 -13.36 -3.45
C PRO A 68 -2.41 -14.80 -3.70
N GLY A 69 -1.25 -15.22 -3.18
CA GLY A 69 -0.68 -16.56 -3.43
C GLY A 69 -1.65 -17.73 -3.20
N PRO A 70 -1.37 -18.92 -3.77
CA PRO A 70 -0.11 -19.29 -4.42
C PRO A 70 -0.09 -19.20 -5.96
N PHE A 71 -1.24 -19.04 -6.63
CA PHE A 71 -1.28 -19.11 -8.10
C PHE A 71 -1.05 -17.77 -8.79
N ILE A 72 -1.52 -16.68 -8.18
CA ILE A 72 -1.35 -15.33 -8.73
C ILE A 72 0.03 -14.79 -8.34
N SER A 73 0.42 -14.95 -7.08
CA SER A 73 1.77 -14.61 -6.60
C SER A 73 2.66 -15.85 -6.55
N ARG A 74 3.83 -15.77 -7.19
CA ARG A 74 4.86 -16.81 -7.15
C ARG A 74 5.53 -16.95 -5.78
N ASP A 75 5.58 -15.87 -5.01
CA ASP A 75 6.15 -15.85 -3.66
C ASP A 75 5.32 -14.96 -2.73
N PRO A 76 4.44 -15.54 -1.91
CA PRO A 76 3.59 -14.78 -1.00
C PRO A 76 4.30 -14.35 0.29
N ARG A 77 5.57 -14.71 0.48
CA ARG A 77 6.26 -14.53 1.76
C ARG A 77 6.67 -13.08 1.98
N ALA A 78 6.37 -12.53 3.15
CA ALA A 78 6.77 -11.19 3.54
C ALA A 78 7.34 -11.14 4.96
N VAL A 79 8.08 -10.07 5.25
CA VAL A 79 8.39 -9.61 6.61
C VAL A 79 7.54 -8.36 6.85
N LEU A 80 6.69 -8.42 7.86
CA LEU A 80 5.71 -7.39 8.17
C LEU A 80 6.35 -6.39 9.11
N LEU A 81 6.11 -5.09 8.89
CA LEU A 81 6.63 -3.99 9.68
C LEU A 81 5.44 -3.16 10.16
N LEU A 82 5.05 -3.32 11.43
CA LEU A 82 3.80 -2.77 11.97
C LEU A 82 4.00 -1.68 13.03
N ASP A 83 5.19 -1.08 13.07
CA ASP A 83 5.51 0.03 13.97
C ASP A 83 6.24 1.16 13.25
N ALA A 84 6.15 2.36 13.83
CA ALA A 84 6.69 3.58 13.24
C ALA A 84 8.23 3.64 13.22
N ALA A 85 8.94 2.77 13.96
CA ALA A 85 10.39 2.73 13.94
C ALA A 85 10.91 1.87 12.79
N ALA A 86 10.26 0.73 12.51
CA ALA A 86 10.64 -0.17 11.43
C ALA A 86 10.10 0.26 10.06
N PHE A 87 8.86 0.75 9.99
CA PHE A 87 8.17 1.08 8.73
C PHE A 87 8.93 2.02 7.78
N PRO A 88 9.63 3.09 8.26
CA PRO A 88 10.32 4.04 7.39
C PRO A 88 11.40 3.43 6.48
N ILE A 89 11.88 2.20 6.77
CA ILE A 89 12.81 1.48 5.88
C ILE A 89 12.25 1.31 4.47
N LEU A 90 10.92 1.26 4.33
CA LEU A 90 10.23 1.13 3.05
C LEU A 90 10.39 2.37 2.17
N PHE A 91 10.86 3.50 2.69
CA PHE A 91 11.09 4.72 1.91
C PHE A 91 12.55 4.89 1.46
N ASP A 92 13.47 4.09 2.00
CA ASP A 92 14.89 4.18 1.70
C ASP A 92 15.24 3.34 0.46
N ASN A 93 15.18 3.97 -0.72
CA ASN A 93 15.47 3.30 -2.00
C ASN A 93 16.92 2.79 -2.12
N SER A 94 17.82 3.15 -1.20
CA SER A 94 19.16 2.54 -1.15
C SER A 94 19.16 1.15 -0.50
N LYS A 95 18.08 0.80 0.21
CA LYS A 95 17.92 -0.45 0.95
C LYS A 95 16.80 -1.34 0.43
N VAL A 96 15.84 -0.77 -0.29
CA VAL A 96 14.71 -1.51 -0.87
C VAL A 96 14.56 -1.23 -2.36
N GLU A 97 14.36 -2.29 -3.14
CA GLU A 97 13.93 -2.19 -4.55
C GLU A 97 12.41 -2.02 -4.62
N LYS A 98 11.93 -1.18 -5.54
CA LYS A 98 10.50 -0.86 -5.75
C LYS A 98 9.93 -1.37 -7.07
N LYS A 99 10.67 -2.24 -7.75
CA LYS A 99 10.28 -2.80 -9.05
C LYS A 99 9.11 -3.77 -8.94
N ASN A 100 8.03 -3.51 -9.67
CA ASN A 100 6.88 -4.43 -9.83
C ASN A 100 6.11 -4.79 -8.55
N ILE A 101 6.23 -4.01 -7.48
CA ILE A 101 5.64 -4.34 -6.17
C ILE A 101 4.54 -3.37 -5.70
N LEU A 102 3.99 -2.54 -6.60
CA LEU A 102 2.88 -1.63 -6.24
C LEU A 102 1.71 -2.39 -5.61
N ASP A 103 1.35 -3.54 -6.20
CA ASP A 103 0.25 -4.39 -5.73
C ASP A 103 0.75 -5.51 -4.79
N GLY A 104 1.96 -5.35 -4.24
CA GLY A 104 2.58 -6.30 -3.32
C GLY A 104 3.33 -7.43 -4.04
N THR A 105 2.97 -8.68 -3.76
CA THR A 105 3.71 -9.88 -4.20
C THR A 105 3.35 -10.34 -5.62
N PHE A 106 2.63 -9.50 -6.37
CA PHE A 106 2.18 -9.75 -7.73
C PHE A 106 2.16 -8.44 -8.52
N MET A 107 2.32 -8.54 -9.84
CA MET A 107 2.12 -7.46 -10.79
C MET A 107 1.11 -7.91 -11.86
N PRO A 108 0.05 -7.14 -12.13
CA PRO A 108 -0.87 -7.42 -13.24
C PRO A 108 -0.13 -7.52 -14.59
N SER A 109 -0.70 -8.32 -15.50
CA SER A 109 -0.17 -8.43 -16.86
C SER A 109 -0.07 -7.05 -17.53
N THR A 110 1.02 -6.79 -18.24
CA THR A 110 1.17 -5.55 -19.03
C THR A 110 0.12 -5.41 -20.13
N ALA A 111 -0.60 -6.48 -20.47
CA ALA A 111 -1.74 -6.41 -21.38
C ALA A 111 -2.84 -5.45 -20.88
N PHE A 112 -3.02 -5.30 -19.55
CA PHE A 112 -3.95 -4.32 -18.97
C PHE A 112 -3.45 -2.87 -19.09
N PHE A 113 -2.19 -2.68 -19.49
CA PHE A 113 -1.49 -1.39 -19.56
C PHE A 113 -0.95 -1.12 -20.98
N GLY A 114 -1.58 -1.70 -22.01
CA GLY A 114 -1.17 -1.50 -23.40
C GLY A 114 0.22 -2.04 -23.75
N GLY A 115 0.70 -3.05 -23.01
CA GLY A 115 2.02 -3.65 -23.21
C GLY A 115 3.16 -2.97 -22.43
N HIS A 116 2.87 -1.92 -21.66
CA HIS A 116 3.88 -1.17 -20.91
C HIS A 116 3.83 -1.44 -19.40
N ARG A 117 4.93 -1.13 -18.70
CA ARG A 117 4.95 -1.04 -17.24
C ARG A 117 4.64 0.41 -16.83
N PRO A 118 3.50 0.66 -16.15
CA PRO A 118 3.19 1.99 -15.65
C PRO A 118 4.28 2.51 -14.69
N CYS A 119 4.40 3.83 -14.59
CA CYS A 119 5.40 4.50 -13.72
C CYS A 119 5.41 3.95 -12.28
N ALA A 120 4.24 3.62 -11.74
CA ALA A 120 4.09 3.13 -10.37
C ALA A 120 4.70 1.75 -10.12
N PHE A 121 4.99 0.97 -11.17
CA PHE A 121 5.68 -0.32 -11.08
C PHE A 121 7.19 -0.21 -11.37
N LEU A 122 7.71 0.99 -11.69
CA LEU A 122 9.11 1.20 -12.02
C LEU A 122 9.92 1.51 -10.76
N ASP A 123 11.12 0.92 -10.67
CA ASP A 123 12.08 1.29 -9.64
C ASP A 123 12.70 2.67 -9.94
N THR A 124 13.17 3.36 -8.90
CA THR A 124 13.80 4.68 -9.06
C THR A 124 15.10 4.67 -9.86
N THR A 125 15.75 3.51 -10.00
CA THR A 125 16.93 3.30 -10.83
C THR A 125 16.61 3.19 -12.33
N GLU A 126 15.34 3.01 -12.70
CA GLU A 126 14.92 2.93 -14.11
C GLU A 126 14.75 4.33 -14.71
N ALA A 127 15.46 4.65 -15.79
CA ALA A 127 15.42 6.00 -16.40
C ALA A 127 13.99 6.46 -16.77
N SER A 128 13.14 5.53 -17.21
CA SER A 128 11.73 5.81 -17.52
C SER A 128 10.91 6.28 -16.31
N HIS A 129 11.27 5.86 -15.08
CA HIS A 129 10.60 6.35 -13.87
C HIS A 129 10.80 7.86 -13.71
N ALA A 130 12.03 8.34 -13.83
CA ALA A 130 12.32 9.78 -13.72
C ALA A 130 11.60 10.59 -14.81
N ALA A 131 11.60 10.10 -16.06
CA ALA A 131 10.93 10.77 -17.17
C ALA A 131 9.40 10.87 -16.97
N LEU A 132 8.74 9.75 -16.68
CA LEU A 132 7.29 9.69 -16.47
C LEU A 132 6.85 10.50 -15.24
N LYS A 133 7.57 10.38 -14.12
CA LYS A 133 7.28 11.13 -12.91
C LYS A 133 7.41 12.64 -13.15
N SER A 134 8.44 13.07 -13.87
CA SER A 134 8.63 14.49 -14.22
C SER A 134 7.49 15.02 -15.10
N PHE A 135 7.02 14.21 -16.06
CA PHE A 135 5.85 14.54 -16.88
C PHE A 135 4.56 14.73 -16.07
N PHE A 136 4.29 13.83 -15.10
CA PHE A 136 3.13 14.00 -14.22
C PHE A 136 3.24 15.26 -13.36
N LEU A 137 4.41 15.50 -12.76
CA LEU A 137 4.62 16.67 -11.90
C LEU A 137 4.53 17.98 -12.67
N SER A 138 5.05 18.04 -13.89
CA SER A 138 4.94 19.25 -14.73
C SER A 138 3.51 19.52 -15.15
N THR A 139 2.74 18.48 -15.46
CA THR A 139 1.32 18.58 -15.78
C THR A 139 0.52 19.09 -14.56
N LEU A 140 0.73 18.51 -13.38
CA LEU A 140 0.08 18.96 -12.14
C LEU A 140 0.44 20.43 -11.81
N ALA A 141 1.71 20.81 -11.95
CA ALA A 141 2.15 22.18 -11.77
C ALA A 141 1.50 23.13 -12.78
N GLY A 142 1.32 22.72 -14.03
CA GLY A 142 0.65 23.52 -15.07
C GLY A 142 -0.83 23.78 -14.76
N LEU A 143 -1.50 22.85 -14.06
CA LEU A 143 -2.93 22.94 -13.75
C LEU A 143 -3.26 23.74 -12.48
N HIS A 144 -2.27 24.27 -11.75
CA HIS A 144 -2.48 24.90 -10.44
C HIS A 144 -3.51 26.04 -10.43
N LYS A 145 -3.62 26.82 -11.52
CA LYS A 145 -4.62 27.91 -11.63
C LYS A 145 -6.03 27.41 -11.94
N SER A 146 -6.14 26.27 -12.61
CA SER A 146 -7.42 25.71 -13.06
C SER A 146 -8.03 24.75 -12.05
N PHE A 147 -7.22 24.14 -11.19
CA PHE A 147 -7.66 23.13 -10.24
C PHE A 147 -8.78 23.63 -9.32
N LEU A 148 -8.57 24.74 -8.59
CA LEU A 148 -9.55 25.24 -7.63
C LEU A 148 -10.88 25.66 -8.28
N PRO A 149 -10.90 26.43 -9.39
CA PRO A 149 -12.15 26.75 -10.09
C PRO A 149 -12.91 25.50 -10.57
N LEU A 150 -12.22 24.56 -11.22
CA LEU A 150 -12.84 23.35 -11.75
C LEU A 150 -13.38 22.47 -10.62
N PHE A 151 -12.60 22.26 -9.56
CA PHE A 151 -13.00 21.45 -8.41
C PHE A 151 -14.26 22.02 -7.75
N THR A 152 -14.30 23.33 -7.52
CA THR A 152 -15.46 24.02 -6.91
C THR A 152 -16.69 23.89 -7.78
N ALA A 153 -16.56 24.09 -9.10
CA ALA A 153 -17.67 23.96 -10.03
C ALA A 153 -18.21 22.52 -10.09
N SER A 154 -17.33 21.53 -10.24
CA SER A 154 -17.71 20.11 -10.34
C SER A 154 -18.36 19.61 -9.04
N LEU A 155 -17.78 19.91 -7.88
CA LEU A 155 -18.40 19.54 -6.61
C LEU A 155 -19.71 20.29 -6.35
N GLY A 156 -19.79 21.57 -6.71
CA GLY A 156 -21.02 22.33 -6.59
C GLY A 156 -22.16 21.68 -7.38
N ALA A 157 -21.91 21.31 -8.63
CA ALA A 157 -22.87 20.59 -9.45
C ALA A 157 -23.26 19.22 -8.86
N LEU A 158 -22.27 18.46 -8.36
CA LEU A 158 -22.53 17.18 -7.68
C LEU A 158 -23.45 17.35 -6.47
N PHE A 159 -23.20 18.34 -5.60
CA PHE A 159 -24.02 18.55 -4.40
C PHE A 159 -25.44 19.01 -4.71
N VAL A 160 -25.63 19.86 -5.72
CA VAL A 160 -26.98 20.22 -6.19
C VAL A 160 -27.76 18.97 -6.63
N ASN A 161 -27.10 18.05 -7.35
CA ASN A 161 -27.72 16.80 -7.77
C ASN A 161 -28.05 15.89 -6.57
N LEU A 162 -27.14 15.81 -5.60
CA LEU A 162 -27.35 15.04 -4.37
C LEU A 162 -28.53 15.58 -3.55
N GLU A 163 -28.63 16.89 -3.36
CA GLU A 163 -29.73 17.54 -2.63
C GLU A 163 -31.07 17.33 -3.32
N THR A 164 -31.08 17.43 -4.65
CA THR A 164 -32.29 17.17 -5.46
C THR A 164 -32.75 15.72 -5.34
N GLU A 165 -31.83 14.75 -5.42
CA GLU A 165 -32.21 13.35 -5.22
C GLU A 165 -32.60 13.04 -3.78
N LEU A 166 -31.92 13.63 -2.80
CA LEU A 166 -32.18 13.45 -1.38
C LEU A 166 -33.56 13.97 -1.00
N SER A 167 -33.93 15.17 -1.43
CA SER A 167 -35.26 15.76 -1.17
C SER A 167 -36.39 14.92 -1.77
N ARG A 168 -36.16 14.28 -2.92
CA ARG A 168 -37.15 13.43 -3.58
C ARG A 168 -37.27 12.03 -2.98
N LYS A 169 -36.15 11.41 -2.57
CA LYS A 169 -36.09 9.98 -2.20
C LYS A 169 -35.85 9.73 -0.71
N GLY A 170 -35.51 10.75 0.07
CA GLY A 170 -35.10 10.65 1.47
C GLY A 170 -33.72 10.02 1.70
N LYS A 171 -33.05 9.53 0.64
CA LYS A 171 -31.68 9.01 0.65
C LYS A 171 -31.05 9.08 -0.73
N VAL A 172 -29.73 9.25 -0.80
CA VAL A 172 -28.96 9.24 -2.04
C VAL A 172 -27.61 8.55 -1.80
N GLY A 173 -27.16 7.75 -2.77
CA GLY A 173 -25.83 7.12 -2.73
C GLY A 173 -24.80 8.03 -3.38
N PHE A 174 -23.78 8.45 -2.62
CA PHE A 174 -22.75 9.37 -3.11
C PHE A 174 -22.00 8.82 -4.33
N ASN A 175 -21.50 7.59 -4.26
CA ASN A 175 -20.71 6.99 -5.35
C ASN A 175 -21.48 6.96 -6.68
N ASN A 176 -22.74 6.50 -6.64
CA ASN A 176 -23.59 6.45 -7.83
C ASN A 176 -23.84 7.83 -8.47
N ALA A 177 -23.76 8.91 -7.69
CA ALA A 177 -23.90 10.27 -8.19
C ALA A 177 -22.56 10.85 -8.69
N SER A 178 -21.44 10.43 -8.08
CA SER A 178 -20.09 10.87 -8.45
C SER A 178 -19.54 10.15 -9.70
N ASP A 179 -19.97 8.92 -9.97
CA ASP A 179 -19.46 8.08 -11.07
C ASP A 179 -20.21 8.29 -12.40
N ARG A 180 -21.10 9.28 -12.47
CA ARG A 180 -21.81 9.69 -13.70
C ARG A 180 -21.03 10.76 -14.45
#